data_AF-A0AB35HDS8-F1
#
_entry.id   AF-A0AB35HDS8-F1
#
_cell.length_a   1.000
_cell.length_b   1.000
_cell.length_c   1.000
_cell.angle_alpha   90.00
_cell.angle_beta   90.00
_cell.angle_gamma   90.00
#
_symmetry.space_group_name_H-M   'P 1'
#
loop_
_entity.id
_entity.type
_entity.pdbx_description
1 polymer ?
#
loop_
_entity_poly.entity_id
_entity_poly.type
_entity_poly.pdbx_seq_one_letter_code
_entity_poly.pdbx_strand_id
1 'polypeptide(L)' 'MHKIRSYLQDFGLVYDEAQPDIVISVGGDGTLLYAFHRYSSRLDRTAFIGVHTGHLGFYADWVP' A
#
# COMPACT_ATOMS: atom_id res chain seq x y z
N MET A 1 3.97 -8.35 6.66
CA MET A 1 4.82 -7.78 5.58
C MET A 1 5.52 -8.83 4.72
N HIS A 2 6.32 -9.74 5.29
CA HIS A 2 7.05 -10.73 4.48
C HIS A 2 6.16 -11.61 3.56
N LYS A 3 4.98 -12.03 4.02
CA LYS A 3 4.06 -12.85 3.21
C LYS A 3 3.53 -12.13 1.96
N ILE A 4 3.08 -10.88 2.08
CA ILE A 4 2.55 -10.09 0.95
C ILE A 4 3.65 -9.89 -0.09
N ARG A 5 4.84 -9.47 0.36
CA ARG A 5 5.96 -9.22 -0.54
C ARG A 5 6.36 -10.48 -1.30
N SER A 6 6.59 -11.60 -0.60
CA SER A 6 6.96 -12.86 -1.26
C SER A 6 5.89 -13.32 -2.24
N TYR A 7 4.62 -13.29 -1.87
CA TYR A 7 3.53 -13.69 -2.75
C TYR A 7 3.47 -12.84 -4.02
N LEU A 8 3.57 -11.52 -3.93
CA LEU A 8 3.57 -10.65 -5.11
C LEU A 8 4.79 -10.90 -6.01
N GLN A 9 5.95 -11.17 -5.42
CA GLN A 9 7.16 -11.51 -6.17
C GLN A 9 7.01 -12.86 -6.88
N ASP A 10 6.36 -13.85 -6.27
CA ASP A 10 6.07 -15.14 -6.89
C ASP A 10 5.11 -15.00 -8.10
N PHE A 11 4.27 -13.96 -8.09
CA PHE A 11 3.42 -13.57 -9.22
C PHE A 11 4.14 -12.69 -10.27
N GLY A 12 5.44 -12.46 -10.09
CA GLY A 12 6.28 -11.71 -11.04
C GLY A 12 6.27 -10.19 -10.84
N LEU A 13 5.71 -9.68 -9.74
CA LEU A 13 5.80 -8.24 -9.43
C LEU A 13 7.20 -7.89 -8.91
N VAL A 14 7.69 -6.71 -9.33
CA VAL A 14 8.98 -6.18 -8.90
C VAL A 14 8.78 -5.26 -7.69
N TYR A 15 9.65 -5.41 -6.69
CA TYR A 15 9.71 -4.47 -5.57
C TYR A 15 10.50 -3.23 -5.99
N ASP A 16 9.79 -2.14 -6.26
CA ASP A 16 10.37 -0.82 -6.55
C ASP A 16 9.89 0.20 -5.52
N GLU A 17 10.80 0.66 -4.66
CA GLU A 17 10.48 1.65 -3.64
C GLU A 17 10.53 3.09 -4.18
N ALA A 18 11.27 3.34 -5.26
CA ALA A 18 11.46 4.67 -5.83
C ALA A 18 10.31 5.06 -6.75
N GLN A 19 9.80 4.11 -7.54
CA GLN A 19 8.77 4.33 -8.55
C GLN A 19 7.70 3.23 -8.55
N PRO A 20 6.98 3.00 -7.44
CA PRO A 20 5.97 1.97 -7.36
C PRO A 20 4.76 2.27 -8.24
N ASP A 21 4.27 1.27 -8.97
CA ASP A 21 2.94 1.29 -9.59
C ASP A 21 1.84 1.02 -8.55
N ILE A 22 2.17 0.28 -7.49
CA ILE A 22 1.25 -0.10 -6.40
C ILE A 22 1.92 0.13 -5.05
N VAL A 23 1.25 0.86 -4.17
CA VAL A 23 1.65 1.05 -2.77
C VAL A 23 0.62 0.39 -1.87
N ILE A 24 1.05 -0.62 -1.11
CA ILE A 24 0.21 -1.31 -0.13
C ILE A 24 0.59 -0.81 1.26
N SER A 25 -0.32 -0.06 1.88
CA SER A 25 -0.18 0.45 3.24
C SER A 25 -0.94 -0.47 4.20
N VAL A 26 -0.27 -0.97 5.23
CA VAL A 26 -0.90 -1.84 6.25
C VAL A 26 -0.88 -1.13 7.59
N GLY A 27 -2.04 -0.76 8.11
CA GLY A 27 -2.17 0.04 9.33
C GLY A 27 -3.48 0.81 9.39
N GLY A 28 -3.47 2.00 9.99
CA GLY A 28 -4.63 2.89 10.05
C GLY A 28 -4.63 3.96 8.94
N ASP A 29 -5.61 4.86 8.97
CA ASP A 29 -5.70 5.98 8.02
C ASP A 29 -4.45 6.86 8.03
N GLY A 30 -3.81 7.04 9.20
CA GLY A 30 -2.53 7.75 9.30
C GLY A 30 -1.39 7.09 8.52
N THR A 31 -1.37 5.75 8.46
CA THR A 31 -0.38 4.98 7.68
C THR A 31 -0.64 5.13 6.17
N LEU A 32 -1.91 5.19 5.76
CA LEU A 32 -2.27 5.44 4.37
C LEU A 32 -1.95 6.88 3.94
N LEU A 33 -2.29 7.87 4.76
CA LEU A 33 -1.95 9.27 4.51
C LEU A 33 -0.43 9.49 4.40
N TYR A 34 0.36 8.84 5.26
CA TYR A 34 1.81 8.85 5.15
C TYR A 34 2.29 8.32 3.79
N ALA A 35 1.73 7.20 3.32
CA ALA A 35 2.06 6.62 2.01
C ALA A 35 1.67 7.57 0.86
N PHE A 36 0.48 8.17 0.91
CA PHE A 36 0.04 9.18 -0.06
C PHE A 36 1.01 10.36 -0.13
N HIS A 37 1.43 10.88 1.02
CA HIS A 37 2.36 12.03 1.07
C HIS A 37 3.73 11.66 0.48
N ARG A 38 4.25 10.46 0.80
CA ARG A 38 5.54 9.96 0.29
C ARG A 38 5.57 9.87 -1.24
N TYR A 39 4.44 9.52 -1.86
CA TYR A 39 4.34 9.31 -3.31
C TYR A 39 3.40 10.33 -4.00
N SER A 40 3.22 11.50 -3.38
CA SER A 40 2.32 12.56 -3.84
C SER A 40 2.63 13.12 -5.24
N SER A 41 3.86 12.97 -5.71
CA SER A 41 4.27 13.37 -7.07
C SER A 41 3.86 12.37 -8.16
N ARG A 42 3.26 11.24 -7.79
CA ARG A 42 2.93 10.12 -8.69
C ARG A 42 1.49 9.64 -8.54
N LEU A 43 0.58 10.47 -8.03
CA LEU A 43 -0.82 10.09 -7.80
C LEU A 43 -1.55 9.62 -9.07
N ASP A 44 -1.12 10.07 -10.24
CA ASP A 44 -1.63 9.65 -11.55
C ASP A 44 -1.08 8.30 -12.03
N ARG A 45 -0.04 7.77 -11.37
CA ARG A 45 0.72 6.57 -11.79
C ARG A 45 0.78 5.48 -10.73
N THR A 46 0.43 5.79 -9.50
CA THR A 46 0.54 4.88 -8.36
C THR A 46 -0.85 4.60 -7.78
N ALA A 47 -1.24 3.33 -7.77
CA ALA A 47 -2.42 2.87 -7.06
C ALA A 47 -2.10 2.67 -5.57
N PHE A 48 -2.98 3.14 -4.68
CA PHE A 48 -2.83 3.00 -3.23
C PHE A 48 -3.86 2.02 -2.69
N ILE A 49 -3.40 1.04 -1.90
CA ILE A 49 -4.23 0.03 -1.25
C ILE A 49 -4.01 0.14 0.26
N GLY A 50 -5.07 0.48 1.00
CA GLY A 50 -5.06 0.45 2.46
C GLY A 50 -5.56 -0.88 2.99
N VAL A 51 -4.75 -1.59 3.77
CA VAL A 51 -5.11 -2.80 4.52
C VAL A 51 -5.21 -2.42 5.99
N HIS A 52 -6.41 -2.51 6.56
CA HIS A 52 -6.65 -2.12 7.94
C HIS A 52 -6.52 -3.30 8.90
N THR A 53 -5.76 -3.13 9.99
CA THR A 53 -5.59 -4.16 11.01
C THR A 53 -6.30 -3.83 12.34
N GLY A 54 -7.32 -2.94 12.33
CA GLY A 54 -8.02 -2.43 13.54
C GLY A 54 -9.53 -2.10 13.35
N HIS A 55 -10.05 -1.09 14.07
CA HIS A 55 -11.43 -0.59 13.92
C HIS A 55 -11.60 0.27 12.65
N LEU A 56 -12.45 -0.19 11.73
CA LEU A 56 -12.90 0.42 10.46
C LEU A 56 -12.28 1.81 10.14
N GLY A 57 -11.15 1.79 9.42
CA GLY A 57 -10.52 3.00 8.87
C GLY A 57 -11.27 3.49 7.63
N PHE A 58 -11.53 4.79 7.54
CA PHE A 58 -12.41 5.39 6.53
C PHE A 58 -11.84 5.30 5.10
N TYR A 59 -10.54 5.01 4.96
CA TYR A 59 -9.84 4.90 3.67
C TYR A 59 -9.15 3.54 3.44
N ALA A 60 -9.34 2.58 4.36
CA ALA A 60 -8.68 1.27 4.30
C ALA A 60 -9.74 0.15 4.31
N ASP A 61 -10.27 -0.16 3.12
CA ASP A 61 -11.43 -1.04 2.93
C ASP A 61 -11.12 -2.55 2.91
N TRP A 62 -9.88 -2.97 3.18
CA TRP A 62 -9.50 -4.40 3.18
C TRP A 62 -9.12 -4.90 4.58
N VAL A 63 -9.81 -5.94 5.05
CA VAL A 63 -9.51 -6.69 6.28
C VAL A 63 -8.53 -7.84 5.96
N PRO A 64 -7.66 -8.28 6.90
CA PRO A 64 -6.60 -9.25 6.65
C PRO A 64 -7.05 -10.63 6.17
#